data_AF-A0A7V9CA55-F1
#
_entry.id   AF-A0A7V9CA55-F1
#
_cell.length_a   1.000
_cell.length_b   1.000
_cell.length_c   1.000
_cell.angle_alpha   90.00
_cell.angle_beta   90.00
_cell.angle_gamma   90.00
#
_symmetry.space_group_name_H-M   'P 1'
#
loop_
_entity.id
_entity.type
_entity.pdbx_description
1 polymer ?
#
loop_
_entity_poly.entity_id
_entity_poly.type
_entity_poly.pdbx_seq_one_letter_code
_entity_poly.pdbx_strand_id
1 'polypeptide(L)'
;MRISKTIARAFLLFAFLLFLSPIYLRAQTAEVLTLTADKLADGKQVELNKLGWLYRAGDDAGWAARDVDESAWEQTDGSSIDPNALP
;
A
#
# COMPACT_ATOMS: atom_id res chain seq x y z
N MET A 1 -27.16 -40.78 -14.61
CA MET A 1 -25.86 -40.07 -14.71
C MET A 1 -25.29 -39.91 -13.30
N ARG A 2 -24.34 -40.77 -12.87
CA ARG A 2 -23.74 -40.71 -11.52
C ARG A 2 -22.59 -39.71 -11.55
N ILE A 3 -22.84 -38.49 -11.11
CA ILE A 3 -21.78 -37.49 -10.90
C ILE A 3 -20.84 -38.08 -9.84
N SER A 4 -19.58 -38.30 -10.21
CA SER A 4 -18.59 -38.85 -9.29
C SER A 4 -18.32 -37.84 -8.18
N LYS A 5 -18.20 -38.33 -6.94
CA LYS A 5 -17.98 -37.49 -5.74
C LYS A 5 -16.74 -36.59 -5.86
N THR A 6 -15.82 -36.92 -6.76
CA THR A 6 -14.63 -36.14 -7.10
C THR A 6 -14.95 -34.87 -7.89
N ILE A 7 -15.92 -34.89 -8.82
CA ILE A 7 -16.34 -33.72 -9.59
C ILE A 7 -17.04 -32.70 -8.68
N ALA A 8 -17.87 -33.16 -7.75
CA ALA A 8 -18.54 -32.30 -6.78
C ALA A 8 -17.54 -31.58 -5.85
N ARG A 9 -16.46 -32.26 -5.45
CA ARG A 9 -15.39 -31.67 -4.62
C ARG A 9 -14.56 -30.63 -5.38
N ALA A 10 -14.23 -30.91 -6.64
CA ALA A 10 -13.51 -29.97 -7.49
C ALA A 10 -14.33 -28.69 -7.74
N PHE A 11 -15.65 -28.83 -7.95
CA PHE A 11 -16.55 -27.69 -8.13
C PHE A 11 -16.65 -26.83 -6.86
N LEU A 12 -16.71 -27.45 -5.68
CA LEU A 12 -16.71 -26.74 -4.39
C LEU A 12 -15.41 -25.98 -4.13
N LEU A 13 -14.26 -26.57 -4.42
CA LEU A 13 -12.95 -25.90 -4.32
C LEU A 13 -12.85 -24.72 -5.29
N PHE A 14 -13.33 -24.90 -6.53
CA PHE A 14 -13.33 -23.82 -7.52
C PHE A 14 -14.25 -22.66 -7.12
N ALA A 15 -15.45 -22.96 -6.62
CA ALA A 15 -16.36 -21.95 -6.09
C ALA A 15 -15.77 -21.20 -4.88
N PHE A 16 -15.07 -21.91 -4.00
CA PHE A 16 -14.39 -21.32 -2.85
C PHE A 16 -13.26 -20.37 -3.28
N LEU A 17 -12.45 -20.76 -4.26
CA LEU A 17 -11.38 -19.90 -4.81
C LEU A 17 -11.95 -18.64 -5.48
N LEU A 18 -13.07 -18.74 -6.20
CA LEU A 18 -13.74 -17.57 -6.78
C LEU A 18 -14.30 -16.63 -5.70
N PHE A 19 -14.82 -17.17 -4.59
CA PHE A 19 -15.30 -16.37 -3.46
C PHE A 19 -14.18 -15.67 -2.67
N LEU A 20 -12.95 -16.18 -2.68
CA LEU A 20 -11.81 -15.51 -2.07
C LEU A 20 -11.19 -14.41 -2.96
N SER A 21 -11.41 -14.44 -4.28
CA SER A 21 -10.78 -13.47 -5.20
C SER A 21 -11.08 -11.97 -4.93
N PRO A 22 -12.29 -11.53 -4.53
CA PRO A 22 -12.55 -10.10 -4.35
C PRO A 22 -11.94 -9.52 -3.06
N ILE A 23 -11.49 -10.36 -2.11
CA ILE A 23 -10.88 -9.90 -0.86
C ILE A 23 -9.45 -9.40 -1.11
N TYR A 24 -8.72 -10.06 -2.01
CA TYR A 24 -7.34 -9.66 -2.35
C TYR A 24 -7.29 -8.40 -3.22
N LEU A 25 -8.32 -8.14 -4.02
CA LEU A 25 -8.36 -6.95 -4.89
C LEU A 25 -8.59 -5.64 -4.12
N ARG A 26 -9.17 -5.69 -2.91
CA ARG A 26 -9.40 -4.49 -2.07
C ARG A 26 -8.15 -4.00 -1.34
N ALA A 27 -7.05 -4.75 -1.34
CA ALA A 27 -5.81 -4.33 -0.67
C ALA A 27 -5.01 -3.28 -1.46
N GLN A 28 -5.32 -3.04 -2.73
CA GLN A 28 -4.55 -2.13 -3.60
C GLN A 28 -5.23 -0.79 -3.92
N THR A 29 -6.41 -0.52 -3.38
CA THR A 29 -6.94 0.85 -3.40
C THR A 29 -6.46 1.56 -2.15
N ALA A 30 -5.16 1.89 -2.12
CA ALA A 30 -4.69 2.93 -1.22
C ALA A 30 -5.41 4.22 -1.62
N GLU A 31 -6.43 4.60 -0.84
CA GLU A 31 -6.95 5.96 -0.92
C GLU A 31 -5.76 6.91 -0.76
N VAL A 32 -5.48 7.70 -1.80
CA VAL A 32 -4.44 8.71 -1.75
C VAL A 32 -4.85 9.70 -0.66
N LEU A 33 -4.18 9.62 0.49
CA LEU A 33 -4.43 10.52 1.61
C LEU A 33 -4.05 11.94 1.16
N THR A 34 -5.04 12.71 0.74
CA THR A 34 -4.87 14.10 0.35
C THR A 34 -5.15 14.99 1.55
N LEU A 35 -4.09 15.50 2.17
CA LEU A 35 -4.17 16.47 3.26
C LEU A 35 -4.34 17.88 2.65
N THR A 36 -5.56 18.39 2.62
CA THR A 36 -5.84 19.80 2.33
C THR A 36 -6.08 20.57 3.61
N ALA A 37 -5.80 21.88 3.62
CA ALA A 37 -6.02 22.75 4.78
C ALA A 37 -7.46 22.63 5.32
N ASP A 38 -8.43 22.51 4.41
CA ASP A 38 -9.85 22.35 4.75
C ASP A 38 -10.18 21.00 5.43
N LYS A 39 -9.39 19.96 5.15
CA LYS A 39 -9.53 18.62 5.75
C LYS A 39 -8.82 18.49 7.09
N LEU A 40 -7.98 19.46 7.45
CA LEU A 40 -7.30 19.55 8.74
C LEU A 40 -8.13 20.25 9.83
N ALA A 41 -9.38 20.65 9.53
CA ALA A 41 -10.26 21.30 10.50
C ALA A 41 -10.62 20.38 11.69
N ASP A 42 -10.54 20.96 12.89
CA ASP A 42 -10.93 20.44 14.21
C ASP A 42 -10.26 19.14 14.70
N GLY A 43 -9.10 19.30 15.34
CA GLY A 43 -8.58 18.35 16.32
C GLY A 43 -8.13 16.99 15.78
N LYS A 44 -8.15 16.79 14.46
CA LYS A 44 -7.64 15.57 13.83
C LYS A 44 -6.13 15.64 13.72
N GLN A 45 -5.45 14.81 14.50
CA GLN A 45 -4.01 14.61 14.41
C GLN A 45 -3.71 13.56 13.34
N VAL A 46 -2.74 13.86 12.48
CA VAL A 46 -2.19 12.91 11.52
C VAL A 46 -0.82 12.48 11.99
N GLU A 47 -0.67 11.17 12.21
CA GLU A 47 0.59 10.57 12.62
C GLU A 47 1.46 10.32 11.37
N LEU A 48 2.32 11.29 11.03
CA LEU A 48 3.17 11.25 9.84
C LEU A 48 4.14 10.06 9.83
N ASN A 49 4.56 9.59 11.01
CA ASN A 49 5.42 8.43 11.17
C ASN A 49 4.77 7.11 10.75
N LYS A 50 3.43 7.05 10.68
CA LYS A 50 2.67 5.88 10.21
C LYS A 50 2.44 5.89 8.70
N LEU A 51 2.88 6.93 7.99
CA LEU A 51 2.83 6.98 6.54
C LEU A 51 3.98 6.14 5.97
N GLY A 52 3.73 5.47 4.84
CA GLY A 52 4.78 4.75 4.11
C GLY A 52 5.67 5.76 3.39
N TRP A 53 6.83 6.07 3.97
CA TRP A 53 7.78 6.99 3.36
C TRP A 53 8.59 6.29 2.29
N LEU A 54 9.01 7.03 1.28
CA LEU A 54 9.98 6.59 0.29
C LEU A 54 11.31 7.30 0.57
N TYR A 55 12.39 6.54 0.55
CA TYR A 55 13.74 7.02 0.82
C TYR A 55 14.70 6.63 -0.30
N ARG A 56 15.63 7.54 -0.61
CA ARG A 56 16.74 7.30 -1.52
C ARG A 56 17.96 8.07 -1.01
N ALA A 57 19.10 7.40 -0.94
CA ALA A 57 20.36 8.02 -0.55
C ALA A 57 20.94 8.92 -1.66
N GLY A 58 21.58 10.02 -1.29
CA GLY A 58 22.19 11.00 -2.20
C GLY A 58 21.65 12.42 -1.99
N ASP A 59 21.99 13.31 -2.92
CA ASP A 59 21.51 14.70 -2.97
C ASP A 59 21.25 15.06 -4.44
N ASP A 60 19.98 15.21 -4.81
CA ASP A 60 19.54 15.56 -6.16
C ASP A 60 18.39 16.58 -6.07
N ALA A 61 18.59 17.74 -6.72
CA ALA A 61 17.61 18.82 -6.72
C ALA A 61 16.28 18.44 -7.41
N GLY A 62 16.29 17.41 -8.27
CA GLY A 62 15.12 16.88 -8.96
C GLY A 62 14.16 16.11 -8.06
N TRP A 63 14.57 15.72 -6.84
CA TRP A 63 13.72 14.96 -5.93
C TRP A 63 12.51 15.74 -5.41
N ALA A 64 12.56 17.07 -5.42
CA ALA A 64 11.41 17.92 -5.05
C ALA A 64 10.41 18.10 -6.21
N ALA A 65 10.67 17.53 -7.39
CA ALA A 65 9.76 17.61 -8.52
C ALA A 65 8.46 16.85 -8.23
N ARG A 66 7.33 17.41 -8.68
CA ARG A 66 6.00 16.81 -8.46
C ARG A 66 5.83 15.45 -9.16
N ASP A 67 6.58 15.25 -10.23
CA ASP A 67 6.53 14.11 -11.14
C ASP A 67 7.80 13.25 -11.07
N VAL A 68 8.51 13.30 -9.95
CA VAL A 68 9.69 12.47 -9.71
C VAL A 68 9.33 10.98 -9.85
N ASP A 69 10.21 10.21 -10.50
CA ASP A 69 10.09 8.76 -10.56
C ASP A 69 10.60 8.14 -9.25
N GLU A 70 9.66 7.63 -8.48
CA GLU A 70 9.91 7.01 -7.18
C GLU A 70 10.09 5.49 -7.26
N SER A 71 10.04 4.89 -8.45
CA SER A 71 10.05 3.42 -8.63
C SER A 71 11.30 2.71 -8.07
N ALA A 72 12.42 3.44 -8.00
CA ALA A 72 13.68 2.95 -7.47
C ALA A 72 13.92 3.31 -5.99
N TRP A 73 12.95 3.93 -5.31
CA TRP A 73 13.08 4.38 -3.93
C TRP A 73 12.64 3.28 -2.97
N GLU A 74 13.25 3.23 -1.80
CA GLU A 74 12.99 2.22 -0.79
C GLU A 74 11.84 2.66 0.11
N GLN A 75 10.88 1.77 0.38
CA GLN A 75 9.84 2.04 1.36
C GLN A 75 10.41 1.91 2.78
N THR A 76 10.22 2.93 3.60
CA THR A 76 10.70 2.99 4.97
C THR A 76 9.63 3.50 5.94
N ASP A 77 9.73 3.09 7.20
CA ASP A 77 8.88 3.61 8.26
C ASP A 77 9.39 5.00 8.67
N GLY A 78 8.48 5.95 8.91
CA GLY A 78 8.87 7.32 9.27
C GLY A 78 9.61 7.42 10.61
N SER A 79 9.46 6.42 11.48
CA SER A 79 10.23 6.29 12.72
C SER A 79 11.63 5.69 12.53
N SER A 80 11.93 5.13 11.35
CA SER A 80 13.20 4.49 11.02
C SER A 80 14.19 5.45 10.34
N ILE A 81 13.76 6.68 10.00
CA ILE A 81 14.63 7.71 9.46
C ILE A 81 15.39 8.35 10.63
N ASP A 82 16.53 7.76 11.00
CA ASP A 82 17.50 8.42 11.89
C ASP A 82 18.46 9.25 11.02
N PRO A 83 18.41 10.59 11.09
CA PRO A 83 19.28 11.45 10.30
C PRO A 83 20.77 11.28 10.64
N ASN A 84 21.12 10.61 11.75
CA ASN A 84 22.51 10.29 12.11
C ASN A 84 22.95 8.87 11.66
N ALA A 85 22.02 8.05 11.17
CA ALA A 85 22.30 6.71 10.64
C ALA A 85 22.38 6.68 9.10
N LEU A 86 22.12 7.81 8.45
CA LEU A 86 22.35 7.99 7.02
C LEU A 86 23.86 8.25 6.80
N PRO A 87 24.48 7.63 5.78
CA PRO A 87 25.92 7.72 5.53
C PRO A 87 26.42 9.14 5.25
#